data_AF-A0A191VK07-F1
#
_entry.id   AF-A0A191VK07-F1
#
_cell.length_a   1.000
_cell.length_b   1.000
_cell.length_c   1.000
_cell.angle_alpha   90.00
_cell.angle_beta   90.00
_cell.angle_gamma   90.00
#
_symmetry.space_group_name_H-M   'P 1'
#
loop_
_entity.id
_entity.type
_entity.pdbx_description
1 polymer ?
#
loop_
_entity_poly.entity_id
_entity_poly.type
_entity_poly.pdbx_seq_one_letter_code
_entity_poly.pdbx_strand_id
1 'polypeptide(L)'
;TFPSVDLLFNLDRVTVVEHLFKSVLLYTFNNSISFPFPVKCICNLVIKEPEFSSKTLPRAPYSFTYNSQFEFRKKYKWMEIDVTAPLEPLVASHKRNIHMSVNFTCAEDQLQHPSARDSLFNMTLLVAPSLLLYLNDTSAQAFH
;
A
#
# COMPACT_ATOMS: atom_id res chain seq x y z
N THR A 1 -3.03 -2.42 -17.00
CA THR A 1 -3.56 -2.02 -15.68
C THR A 1 -3.86 -3.26 -14.88
N PHE A 2 -3.32 -3.40 -13.66
CA PHE A 2 -3.65 -4.52 -12.77
C PHE A 2 -5.05 -4.31 -12.16
N PRO A 3 -5.79 -5.39 -11.85
CA PRO A 3 -7.11 -5.25 -11.22
C PRO A 3 -6.98 -4.59 -9.85
N SER A 4 -7.90 -3.67 -9.55
CA SER A 4 -8.00 -3.01 -8.24
C SER A 4 -8.28 -4.05 -7.17
N VAL A 5 -7.47 -4.07 -6.11
CA VAL A 5 -7.72 -4.93 -4.95
C VAL A 5 -8.27 -4.08 -3.82
N ASP A 6 -9.47 -4.40 -3.37
CA ASP A 6 -10.07 -3.83 -2.15
C ASP A 6 -9.59 -4.63 -0.93
N LEU A 7 -9.02 -3.93 0.05
CA LEU A 7 -8.34 -4.48 1.21
C LEU A 7 -8.85 -3.84 2.49
N LEU A 8 -9.08 -4.66 3.51
CA LEU A 8 -9.45 -4.23 4.84
C LEU A 8 -8.37 -4.65 5.83
N PHE A 9 -7.74 -3.68 6.49
CA PHE A 9 -6.75 -3.92 7.54
C PHE A 9 -7.30 -3.52 8.89
N ASN A 10 -7.09 -4.39 9.89
CA ASN A 10 -7.45 -4.13 11.28
C ASN A 10 -6.21 -3.69 12.07
N LEU A 11 -6.34 -2.59 12.80
CA LEU A 11 -5.32 -1.96 13.62
C LEU A 11 -5.65 -1.99 15.11
N ASP A 12 -6.55 -2.86 15.58
CA ASP A 12 -6.96 -2.90 17.00
C ASP A 12 -5.79 -3.22 17.96
N ARG A 13 -4.70 -3.77 17.43
CA ARG A 13 -3.47 -4.05 18.18
C ARG A 13 -2.52 -2.86 18.26
N VAL A 14 -2.74 -1.81 17.46
CA VAL A 14 -1.97 -0.57 17.53
C VAL A 14 -2.52 0.25 18.68
N THR A 15 -1.70 0.42 19.70
CA THR A 15 -2.02 1.14 20.92
C THR A 15 -1.86 2.65 20.75
N VAL A 16 -2.46 3.42 21.66
CA VAL A 16 -2.41 4.88 21.67
C VAL A 16 -0.99 5.44 21.87
N VAL A 17 -0.10 4.64 22.46
CA VAL A 17 1.29 5.03 22.75
C VAL A 17 2.26 4.66 21.62
N GLU A 18 1.78 3.95 20.61
CA GLU A 18 2.57 3.54 19.45
C GLU A 18 2.41 4.59 18.35
N HIS A 19 3.47 5.36 18.09
CA HIS A 19 3.48 6.33 17.00
C HIS A 19 3.94 5.66 15.71
N LEU A 20 3.25 5.94 14.60
CA LEU A 20 3.67 5.43 13.30
C LEU A 20 5.00 6.06 12.89
N PHE A 21 6.02 5.23 12.68
CA PHE A 21 7.31 5.66 12.13
C PHE A 21 7.37 5.44 10.62
N LYS A 22 6.91 4.27 10.16
CA LYS A 22 6.87 3.91 8.73
C LYS A 22 5.75 2.92 8.49
N SER A 23 5.12 2.96 7.32
CA SER A 23 4.21 1.91 6.86
C SER A 23 4.44 1.56 5.41
N VAL A 24 4.31 0.27 5.09
CA VAL A 24 4.61 -0.27 3.78
C VAL A 24 3.59 -1.32 3.38
N LEU A 25 3.13 -1.27 2.13
CA LEU A 25 2.45 -2.40 1.49
C LEU A 25 3.48 -3.32 0.85
N LEU A 26 3.53 -4.55 1.33
CA LEU A 26 4.37 -5.61 0.79
C LEU A 26 3.55 -6.47 -0.18
N TYR A 27 3.88 -6.36 -1.46
CA TYR A 27 3.39 -7.24 -2.52
C TYR A 27 4.38 -8.37 -2.72
N THR A 28 3.91 -9.61 -2.67
CA THR A 28 4.72 -10.79 -2.98
C THR A 28 4.29 -11.38 -4.31
N PHE A 29 5.26 -11.85 -5.08
CA PHE A 29 5.00 -12.47 -6.38
C PHE A 29 5.20 -13.97 -6.25
N ASN A 30 4.20 -14.76 -6.69
CA ASN A 30 4.30 -16.22 -6.69
C ASN A 30 5.50 -16.70 -7.51
N ASN A 31 5.78 -16.01 -8.62
CA ASN A 31 6.95 -16.23 -9.44
C ASN A 31 7.85 -15.00 -9.38
N SER A 32 9.16 -15.21 -9.34
CA SER A 32 10.12 -14.12 -9.45
C SER A 32 10.00 -13.42 -10.79
N ILE A 33 9.82 -12.10 -10.76
CA ILE A 33 9.67 -11.27 -11.96
C ILE A 33 11.04 -10.76 -12.36
N SER A 34 11.40 -10.86 -13.64
CA SER A 34 12.64 -10.29 -14.16
C SER A 34 12.30 -9.34 -15.30
N PHE A 35 12.65 -8.08 -15.13
CA PHE A 35 12.55 -7.11 -16.21
C PHE A 35 13.89 -7.04 -16.96
N PRO A 36 13.89 -7.13 -18.31
CA PRO A 36 15.12 -7.02 -19.09
C PRO A 36 15.68 -5.59 -19.09
N PHE A 37 14.83 -4.60 -18.81
CA PHE A 37 15.18 -3.18 -18.71
C PHE A 37 14.45 -2.56 -17.53
N PRO A 38 14.89 -1.38 -17.05
CA PRO A 38 14.20 -0.70 -15.99
C PRO A 38 12.76 -0.30 -16.37
N VAL A 39 11.78 -0.77 -15.59
CA VAL A 39 10.37 -0.43 -15.82
C VAL A 39 9.91 0.59 -14.80
N LYS A 40 9.35 1.70 -15.27
CA LYS A 40 8.70 2.70 -14.43
C LYS A 40 7.25 2.31 -14.18
N CYS A 41 6.87 2.29 -12.92
CA CYS A 41 5.50 2.01 -12.53
C CYS A 41 4.92 3.06 -11.63
N ILE A 42 3.61 3.23 -11.74
CA ILE A 42 2.78 4.18 -11.03
C ILE A 42 1.80 3.37 -10.18
N CYS A 43 1.85 3.58 -8.87
CA CYS A 43 0.86 3.07 -7.94
C CYS A 43 -0.13 4.18 -7.60
N ASN A 44 -1.41 3.95 -7.87
CA ASN A 44 -2.52 4.79 -7.47
C ASN A 44 -3.21 4.10 -6.28
N LEU A 45 -2.98 4.61 -5.07
CA LEU A 45 -3.60 4.11 -3.86
C LEU A 45 -4.78 4.99 -3.49
N VAL A 46 -5.97 4.41 -3.36
CA VAL A 46 -7.17 5.08 -2.86
C VAL A 46 -7.47 4.54 -1.48
N ILE A 47 -7.35 5.38 -0.46
CA ILE A 47 -7.77 5.00 0.90
C ILE A 47 -9.17 5.54 1.13
N LYS A 48 -10.12 4.66 1.44
CA LYS A 48 -11.49 5.02 1.77
C LYS A 48 -11.60 5.05 3.29
N GLU A 49 -11.83 6.23 3.85
CA GLU A 49 -12.17 6.30 5.27
C GLU A 49 -13.51 5.58 5.50
N PRO A 50 -13.62 4.64 6.47
CA PRO A 50 -14.91 4.08 6.82
C PRO A 50 -15.82 5.18 7.37
N GLU A 51 -17.10 5.18 6.95
CA GLU A 51 -18.07 6.17 7.42
C GLU A 51 -18.13 6.19 8.94
N PHE A 52 -18.01 7.40 9.52
CA PHE A 52 -18.14 7.58 10.96
C PHE A 52 -19.57 7.20 11.40
N SER A 53 -19.70 6.27 12.35
CA SER A 53 -20.98 6.03 13.04
C SER A 53 -21.25 7.08 14.13
N SER A 54 -21.02 8.37 13.85
CA SER A 54 -21.44 9.45 14.75
C SER A 54 -22.82 9.94 14.36
N LYS A 55 -23.71 10.15 15.33
CA LYS A 55 -25.08 10.69 15.15
C LYS A 55 -25.14 12.12 14.60
N THR A 56 -24.02 12.66 14.14
CA THR A 56 -23.87 13.96 13.49
C THR A 56 -23.59 13.72 12.01
N LEU A 57 -24.35 14.45 11.18
CA LEU A 57 -24.40 14.46 9.70
C LEU A 57 -23.31 13.62 8.99
N PRO A 58 -23.69 12.68 8.09
CA PRO A 58 -22.73 11.81 7.42
C PRO A 58 -21.67 12.66 6.72
N ARG A 59 -20.47 12.66 7.29
CA ARG A 59 -19.31 13.28 6.67
C ARG A 59 -18.96 12.38 5.50
N ALA A 60 -19.07 12.92 4.28
CA ALA A 60 -18.83 12.15 3.07
C ALA A 60 -17.52 11.36 3.18
N PRO A 61 -17.47 10.10 2.73
CA PRO A 61 -16.29 9.26 2.86
C PRO A 61 -15.11 9.98 2.19
N TYR A 62 -14.11 10.36 2.99
CA TYR A 62 -12.89 10.93 2.43
C TYR A 62 -12.16 9.81 1.70
N SER A 63 -11.99 10.03 0.39
CA SER A 63 -11.07 9.25 -0.42
C SER A 63 -9.86 10.12 -0.73
N PHE A 64 -8.67 9.62 -0.46
CA PHE A 64 -7.43 10.27 -0.86
C PHE A 64 -6.67 9.38 -1.84
N THR A 65 -6.21 9.99 -2.93
CA THR A 65 -5.43 9.32 -3.97
C THR A 65 -3.96 9.63 -3.76
N TYR A 66 -3.16 8.60 -3.53
CA TYR A 66 -1.71 8.69 -3.41
C TYR A 66 -1.04 8.06 -4.63
N ASN A 67 -0.21 8.85 -5.32
CA ASN A 67 0.52 8.43 -6.51
C ASN A 67 2.00 8.25 -6.15
N SER A 68 2.53 7.05 -6.35
CA SER A 68 3.96 6.78 -6.16
C SER A 68 4.57 6.20 -7.43
N GLN A 69 5.78 6.66 -7.77
CA GLN A 69 6.54 6.18 -8.91
C GLN A 69 7.78 5.43 -8.45
N PHE A 70 8.02 4.26 -9.04
CA PHE A 70 9.21 3.45 -8.75
C PHE A 70 9.70 2.70 -9.99
N GLU A 71 10.96 2.26 -9.93
CA GLU A 71 11.68 1.66 -11.04
C GLU A 71 12.18 0.26 -10.68
N PHE A 72 11.86 -0.74 -11.49
CA PHE A 72 12.34 -2.11 -11.30
C PHE A 72 13.56 -2.41 -12.16
N ARG A 73 14.74 -2.62 -11.54
CA ARG A 73 16.00 -2.83 -12.27
C ARG A 73 16.53 -4.28 -12.27
N LYS A 74 15.94 -5.19 -11.49
CA LYS A 74 16.45 -6.57 -11.28
C LYS A 74 15.32 -7.59 -11.17
N LYS A 75 15.69 -8.86 -10.92
CA LYS A 75 14.75 -9.92 -10.59
C LYS A 75 14.21 -9.71 -9.17
N TYR A 76 12.89 -9.49 -9.03
CA TYR A 76 12.24 -9.26 -7.75
C TYR A 76 11.31 -10.41 -7.38
N LYS A 77 11.30 -10.78 -6.09
CA LYS A 77 10.32 -11.70 -5.49
C LYS A 77 9.18 -10.96 -4.79
N TRP A 78 9.41 -9.70 -4.47
CA TRP A 78 8.46 -8.84 -3.76
C TRP A 78 8.71 -7.37 -4.09
N MET A 79 7.74 -6.54 -3.75
CA MET A 79 7.74 -5.08 -3.91
C MET A 79 7.20 -4.44 -2.63
N GLU A 80 7.85 -3.37 -2.21
CA GLU A 80 7.41 -2.52 -1.11
C GLU A 80 6.95 -1.17 -1.64
N ILE A 81 5.76 -0.74 -1.21
CA ILE A 81 5.22 0.58 -1.51
C ILE A 81 5.08 1.34 -0.19
N ASP A 82 5.80 2.44 -0.05
CA ASP A 82 5.67 3.32 1.10
C ASP A 82 4.29 3.97 1.11
N VAL A 83 3.56 3.79 2.21
CA VAL A 83 2.23 4.33 2.44
C VAL A 83 2.16 5.11 3.75
N THR A 84 3.31 5.53 4.28
CA THR A 84 3.45 6.25 5.55
C THR A 84 2.64 7.53 5.56
N ALA A 85 2.89 8.43 4.60
CA ALA A 85 2.21 9.72 4.54
C ALA A 85 0.66 9.62 4.52
N PRO A 86 0.03 8.75 3.70
CA PRO A 86 -1.43 8.62 3.73
C PRO A 86 -1.98 7.85 4.94
N LEU A 87 -1.18 7.02 5.63
CA LEU A 87 -1.64 6.27 6.82
C LEU A 87 -1.40 6.97 8.15
N GLU A 88 -0.39 7.84 8.24
CA GLU A 88 -0.06 8.61 9.43
C GLU A 88 -1.27 9.25 10.11
N PRO A 89 -2.13 10.04 9.43
CA PRO A 89 -3.29 10.67 10.09
C PRO A 89 -4.35 9.66 10.55
N LEU A 90 -4.45 8.50 9.90
CA LEU A 90 -5.41 7.44 10.27
C LEU A 90 -4.94 6.67 11.50
N VAL A 91 -3.64 6.37 11.58
CA VAL A 91 -3.04 5.73 12.75
C VAL A 91 -3.05 6.69 13.94
N ALA A 92 -2.68 7.96 13.74
CA ALA A 92 -2.72 8.99 14.79
C ALA A 92 -4.14 9.28 15.32
N SER A 93 -5.18 9.01 14.54
CA SER A 93 -6.58 9.10 14.97
C SER A 93 -7.13 7.78 15.54
N HIS A 94 -6.27 6.79 15.79
CA HIS A 94 -6.61 5.50 16.40
C HIS A 94 -7.71 4.75 15.64
N LYS A 95 -7.67 4.83 14.30
CA LYS A 95 -8.63 4.12 13.44
C LYS A 95 -8.41 2.62 13.54
N ARG A 96 -9.45 1.92 13.96
CA ARG A 96 -9.46 0.45 14.10
C ARG A 96 -9.39 -0.30 12.78
N ASN A 97 -10.01 0.24 11.73
CA ASN A 97 -10.05 -0.41 10.44
C ASN A 97 -9.71 0.59 9.34
N ILE A 98 -8.90 0.17 8.38
CA ILE A 98 -8.55 0.93 7.18
C ILE A 98 -9.03 0.15 5.98
N HIS A 99 -9.91 0.78 5.19
CA HIS A 99 -10.32 0.26 3.90
C HIS A 99 -9.53 0.96 2.81
N MET A 100 -8.90 0.18 1.94
CA MET A 100 -8.05 0.71 0.87
C MET A 100 -8.23 -0.07 -0.41
N SER A 101 -8.13 0.65 -1.52
CA SER A 101 -8.24 0.13 -2.88
C SER A 101 -6.97 0.51 -3.61
N VAL A 102 -6.21 -0.48 -4.06
CA VAL A 102 -4.90 -0.23 -4.67
C VAL A 102 -4.93 -0.61 -6.13
N ASN A 103 -4.56 0.36 -6.97
CA ASN A 103 -4.38 0.19 -8.39
C ASN A 103 -2.92 0.38 -8.75
N PHE A 104 -2.40 -0.55 -9.54
CA PHE A 104 -1.02 -0.50 -9.98
C PHE A 104 -0.95 -0.51 -11.51
N THR A 105 -0.14 0.37 -12.08
CA THR A 105 0.07 0.46 -13.53
C THR A 105 1.55 0.66 -13.83
N CYS A 106 2.16 -0.26 -14.56
CA CYS A 106 3.48 -0.06 -15.14
C CYS A 106 3.32 0.49 -16.57
N ALA A 107 3.99 1.60 -16.88
CA ALA A 107 3.90 2.21 -18.21
C ALA A 107 4.74 1.44 -19.24
N GLU A 108 4.16 1.28 -20.42
CA GLU A 108 4.57 0.35 -21.48
C GLU A 108 5.70 0.90 -22.40
N ASP A 109 6.11 2.16 -22.23
CA ASP A 109 6.96 2.90 -23.17
C ASP A 109 8.36 2.31 -23.43
N GLN A 110 8.78 1.28 -22.68
CA GLN A 110 10.07 0.59 -22.87
C GLN A 110 9.95 -0.92 -23.13
N LEU A 111 8.73 -1.48 -23.21
CA LEU A 111 8.49 -2.92 -23.37
C LEU A 111 8.33 -3.33 -24.85
N GLN A 112 9.21 -2.87 -25.74
CA GLN A 112 9.22 -3.33 -27.14
C GLN A 112 9.59 -4.82 -27.28
N HIS A 113 10.03 -5.47 -26.20
CA HIS A 113 10.33 -6.90 -26.19
C HIS A 113 9.12 -7.77 -25.82
N PRO A 114 8.71 -8.72 -26.68
CA PRO A 114 7.56 -9.61 -26.45
C PRO A 114 7.60 -10.38 -25.12
N SER A 115 8.79 -10.82 -24.71
CA SER A 115 8.99 -11.58 -23.46
C SER A 115 8.70 -10.78 -22.19
N ALA A 116 8.86 -9.46 -22.25
CA ALA A 116 8.62 -8.59 -21.12
C ALA A 116 7.11 -8.30 -20.94
N ARG A 117 6.36 -8.27 -22.05
CA ARG A 117 4.88 -8.21 -22.04
C ARG A 117 4.26 -9.42 -21.34
N ASP A 118 4.65 -10.63 -21.73
CA ASP A 118 4.09 -11.87 -21.15
C ASP A 118 4.36 -11.96 -19.63
N SER A 119 5.50 -11.47 -19.17
CA SER A 119 5.83 -11.43 -17.74
C SER A 119 4.97 -10.44 -16.93
N LEU A 120 4.60 -9.31 -17.54
CA LEU A 120 3.79 -8.26 -16.92
C LEU A 120 2.30 -8.63 -16.91
N PHE A 121 1.78 -9.29 -17.95
CA PHE A 121 0.40 -9.78 -17.98
C PHE A 121 0.18 -11.00 -17.06
N ASN A 122 1.21 -11.80 -16.82
CA ASN A 122 1.20 -12.88 -15.82
C ASN A 122 1.33 -12.37 -14.37
N MET A 123 1.56 -11.07 -14.17
CA MET A 123 1.60 -10.41 -12.86
C MET A 123 0.18 -10.12 -12.35
N THR A 124 -0.77 -11.04 -12.56
CA THR A 124 -1.97 -11.04 -11.72
C THR A 124 -1.46 -11.09 -10.29
N LEU A 125 -1.73 -10.04 -9.51
CA LEU A 125 -1.40 -9.94 -8.09
C LEU A 125 -2.25 -11.00 -7.37
N LEU A 126 -1.86 -12.27 -7.51
CA LEU A 126 -2.60 -13.44 -7.02
C LEU A 126 -2.66 -13.48 -5.49
N VAL A 127 -1.93 -12.59 -4.81
CA VAL A 127 -1.86 -12.49 -3.36
C VAL A 127 -2.15 -11.05 -2.95
N ALA A 128 -3.08 -10.90 -2.01
CA ALA A 128 -3.34 -9.61 -1.36
C ALA A 128 -2.06 -9.13 -0.66
N PRO A 129 -1.68 -7.85 -0.79
CA PRO A 129 -0.51 -7.33 -0.11
C PRO A 129 -0.68 -7.38 1.41
N SER A 130 0.45 -7.50 2.10
CA SER A 130 0.50 -7.35 3.55
C SER A 130 0.79 -5.90 3.92
N LEU A 131 0.08 -5.37 4.92
CA LEU A 131 0.40 -4.07 5.51
C LEU A 131 1.41 -4.28 6.65
N LEU A 132 2.59 -3.69 6.51
CA LEU A 132 3.62 -3.67 7.54
C LEU A 132 3.63 -2.29 8.20
N LEU A 133 3.52 -2.27 9.53
CA LEU A 133 3.61 -1.07 10.36
C LEU A 133 4.88 -1.13 11.20
N TYR A 134 5.72 -0.12 11.07
CA TYR A 134 6.85 0.12 11.94
C TYR A 134 6.42 1.18 12.93
N LEU A 135 6.29 0.78 14.18
CA LEU A 135 5.78 1.60 15.27
C LEU A 135 6.94 1.95 16.20
N ASN A 136 6.95 3.17 16.69
CA ASN A 136 7.81 3.56 17.80
C ASN A 136 7.01 3.41 19.09
N ASP A 137 7.48 2.54 19.98
CA ASP A 137 6.90 2.41 21.31
C ASP A 137 7.38 3.58 22.18
N THR A 138 6.46 4.48 22.52
CA THR A 138 6.74 5.61 23.42
C THR A 138 6.41 5.31 24.88
N SER A 139 6.07 4.06 25.21
CA SER A 139 5.81 3.60 26.58
C SER A 139 6.99 3.82 27.52
N ALA A 140 8.22 4.01 27.00
CA ALA A 140 9.42 4.40 27.74
C ALA A 140 9.45 5.89 28.19
N GLN A 141 8.28 6.53 28.35
CA GLN A 141 8.06 7.47 29.46
C GLN A 141 7.83 6.74 30.80
N ALA A 142 7.89 5.41 30.82
CA ALA A 142 8.03 4.61 32.02
C ALA A 142 9.40 4.86 32.64
N PHE A 143 9.39 5.35 33.88
CA PHE A 143 10.50 5.83 34.73
C PHE A 143 10.81 7.33 34.61
N HIS A 144 9.91 8.15 35.15
CA HIS A 144 10.27 9.36 35.91
C HIS A 144 9.34 9.53 37.11
#